data_AF-A0A1G9AX73-F1
#
_entry.id   AF-A0A1G9AX73-F1
#
_cell.length_a   1.000
_cell.length_b   1.000
_cell.length_c   1.000
_cell.angle_alpha   90.00
_cell.angle_beta   90.00
_cell.angle_gamma   90.00
#
_symmetry.space_group_name_H-M   'P 1'
#
loop_
_entity.id
_entity.type
_entity.pdbx_description
1 polymer ?
#
loop_
_entity_poly.entity_id
_entity_poly.type
_entity_poly.pdbx_seq_one_letter_code
_entity_poly.pdbx_strand_id
1 'polypeptide(L)'
;MSMYFAIGDETLWNPAHGAGRLFLRQVEVFEAELELPSGIGQGKYWGDPDTLEVDPALYAEFARSLVVWHCRTGHSVILALSEGFVATTLALAWRAGIEVGIPELDSGHVCGGVQRDVQVPGSPRPTAAAVVTALRTRAREMDRSMAR
;
A
#
# COMPACT_ATOMS: atom_id res chain seq x y z
N MET A 1 14.68 -6.83 -18.77
CA MET A 1 13.23 -7.09 -18.74
C MET A 1 12.64 -6.32 -17.57
N SER A 2 11.65 -5.48 -17.87
CA SER A 2 10.93 -4.66 -16.91
C SER A 2 9.47 -5.09 -16.88
N MET A 3 8.72 -4.65 -15.88
CA MET A 3 7.26 -4.81 -15.82
C MET A 3 6.63 -3.43 -15.89
N TYR A 4 5.36 -3.34 -16.28
CA TYR A 4 4.61 -2.10 -16.35
C TYR A 4 3.36 -2.20 -15.49
N PHE A 5 3.08 -1.16 -14.71
CA PHE A 5 1.81 -0.96 -14.03
C PHE A 5 1.11 0.21 -14.70
N ALA A 6 -0.10 0.03 -15.21
CA ALA A 6 -0.77 1.02 -16.03
C ALA A 6 -2.26 1.20 -15.69
N ILE A 7 -2.77 2.41 -15.93
CA ILE A 7 -4.21 2.72 -15.95
C ILE A 7 -4.54 3.24 -17.34
N GLY A 8 -5.36 2.47 -18.08
CA GLY A 8 -5.59 2.75 -19.49
C GLY A 8 -4.25 2.83 -20.25
N ASP A 9 -4.00 3.97 -20.90
CA ASP A 9 -2.78 4.21 -21.68
C ASP A 9 -1.65 4.88 -20.86
N GLU A 10 -1.85 5.14 -19.56
CA GLU A 10 -0.85 5.79 -18.70
C GLU A 10 -0.03 4.77 -17.89
N THR A 11 1.29 4.77 -18.10
CA THR A 11 2.22 4.03 -17.23
C THR A 11 2.40 4.75 -15.90
N LEU A 12 2.03 4.07 -14.82
CA LEU A 12 2.23 4.52 -13.46
C LEU A 12 3.62 4.15 -12.94
N TRP A 13 4.09 2.95 -13.26
CA TRP A 13 5.38 2.45 -12.77
C TRP A 13 5.99 1.43 -13.72
N ASN A 14 7.28 1.61 -14.03
CA ASN A 14 8.07 0.70 -14.86
C ASN A 14 9.26 0.12 -14.07
N PRO A 15 9.04 -0.83 -13.15
CA PRO A 15 10.13 -1.43 -12.38
C PRO A 15 10.93 -2.48 -13.14
N ALA A 16 12.14 -2.74 -12.64
CA ALA A 16 12.81 -4.00 -12.90
C ALA A 16 11.92 -5.18 -12.46
N HIS A 17 11.92 -6.27 -13.23
CA HIS A 17 11.04 -7.42 -13.01
C HIS A 17 11.11 -8.01 -11.58
N GLY A 18 12.28 -7.97 -10.94
CA GLY A 18 12.43 -8.39 -9.55
C GLY A 18 11.64 -7.54 -8.55
N ALA A 19 11.65 -6.21 -8.72
CA ALA A 19 10.90 -5.29 -7.86
C ALA A 19 9.40 -5.39 -8.10
N GLY A 20 8.96 -5.49 -9.38
CA GLY A 20 7.56 -5.70 -9.72
C GLY A 20 7.02 -7.00 -9.13
N ARG A 21 7.75 -8.11 -9.28
CA ARG A 21 7.38 -9.40 -8.67
C ARG A 21 7.33 -9.37 -7.14
N LEU A 22 8.30 -8.71 -6.49
CA LEU A 22 8.30 -8.59 -5.03
C LEU A 22 7.09 -7.78 -4.55
N PHE A 23 6.72 -6.73 -5.28
CA PHE A 23 5.53 -5.94 -4.99
C PHE A 23 4.26 -6.80 -5.13
N LEU A 24 4.09 -7.53 -6.24
CA LEU A 24 2.93 -8.41 -6.44
C LEU A 24 2.79 -9.51 -5.38
N ARG A 25 3.90 -10.09 -4.91
CA ARG A 25 3.84 -11.07 -3.80
C ARG A 25 3.38 -10.45 -2.49
N GLN A 26 3.69 -9.18 -2.26
CA GLN A 26 3.17 -8.46 -1.09
C GLN A 26 1.71 -8.05 -1.31
N VAL A 27 1.30 -7.72 -2.54
CA VAL A 27 -0.12 -7.52 -2.87
C VAL A 27 -0.92 -8.76 -2.45
N GLU A 28 -0.52 -9.97 -2.86
CA GLU A 28 -1.20 -11.22 -2.48
C GLU A 28 -1.34 -11.39 -0.94
N VAL A 29 -0.30 -11.03 -0.18
CA VAL A 29 -0.32 -11.08 1.29
C VAL A 29 -1.36 -10.12 1.86
N PHE A 30 -1.41 -8.89 1.36
CA PHE A 30 -2.30 -7.86 1.88
C PHE A 30 -3.73 -7.96 1.34
N GLU A 31 -3.95 -8.56 0.17
CA GLU A 31 -5.29 -8.97 -0.28
C GLU A 31 -5.89 -10.00 0.67
N ALA A 32 -5.08 -10.97 1.13
CA ALA A 32 -5.51 -11.96 2.11
C ALA A 32 -5.72 -11.35 3.51
N GLU A 33 -4.81 -10.47 3.96
CA GLU A 33 -4.90 -9.81 5.27
C GLU A 33 -6.13 -8.87 5.36
N LEU A 34 -6.45 -8.16 4.27
CA LEU A 34 -7.57 -7.23 4.23
C LEU A 34 -8.88 -7.88 3.75
N GLU A 35 -8.82 -9.10 3.21
CA GLU A 35 -9.93 -9.77 2.51
C GLU A 35 -10.53 -8.90 1.38
N LEU A 36 -9.68 -8.12 0.70
CA LEU A 36 -10.07 -7.17 -0.34
C LEU A 36 -9.21 -7.35 -1.59
N PRO A 37 -9.79 -7.32 -2.81
CA PRO A 37 -9.02 -7.33 -4.04
C PRO A 37 -8.25 -6.02 -4.20
N SER A 38 -7.01 -6.10 -4.68
CA SER A 38 -6.17 -4.93 -4.95
C SER A 38 -6.57 -4.20 -6.22
N GLY A 39 -7.22 -4.87 -7.17
CA GLY A 39 -7.47 -4.32 -8.50
C GLY A 39 -6.23 -4.33 -9.40
N ILE A 40 -5.11 -4.91 -8.97
CA ILE A 40 -3.94 -5.13 -9.83
C ILE A 40 -4.06 -6.52 -10.46
N GLY A 41 -3.97 -6.59 -11.78
CA GLY A 41 -3.98 -7.88 -12.47
C GLY A 41 -3.60 -7.77 -13.94
N GLN A 42 -3.43 -8.92 -14.58
CA GLN A 42 -3.31 -8.93 -16.04
C GLN A 42 -4.68 -8.69 -16.66
N GLY A 43 -4.76 -7.69 -17.54
CA GLY A 43 -5.98 -7.26 -18.22
C GLY A 43 -6.47 -8.23 -19.29
N LYS A 44 -7.79 -8.25 -19.47
CA LYS A 44 -8.66 -9.19 -20.22
C LYS A 44 -8.37 -9.45 -21.70
N TYR A 45 -7.51 -8.68 -22.33
CA TYR A 45 -7.21 -8.80 -23.76
C TYR A 45 -5.77 -9.26 -23.92
N TRP A 46 -5.46 -9.94 -25.02
CA TRP A 46 -4.12 -10.40 -25.40
C TRP A 46 -3.11 -9.24 -25.41
N GLY A 47 -2.64 -8.83 -24.24
CA GLY A 47 -1.73 -7.73 -24.00
C GLY A 47 -0.31 -8.21 -23.75
N ASP A 48 0.60 -7.26 -23.56
CA ASP A 48 1.98 -7.52 -23.17
C ASP A 48 2.00 -8.29 -21.83
N PRO A 49 2.62 -9.50 -21.77
CA PRO A 49 2.71 -10.27 -20.53
C PRO A 49 3.42 -9.52 -19.39
N ASP A 50 4.23 -8.51 -19.71
CA ASP A 50 4.94 -7.70 -18.74
C ASP A 50 4.11 -6.51 -18.23
N THR A 51 2.89 -6.28 -18.76
CA THR A 51 1.99 -5.19 -18.34
C THR A 51 0.87 -5.67 -17.43
N LEU A 52 0.71 -4.98 -16.30
CA LEU A 52 -0.30 -5.18 -15.26
C LEU A 52 -1.23 -3.97 -15.26
N GLU A 53 -2.52 -4.22 -15.48
CA GLU A 53 -3.54 -3.19 -15.38
C GLU A 53 -3.92 -2.96 -13.92
N VAL A 54 -4.16 -1.69 -13.59
CA VAL A 54 -4.67 -1.25 -12.30
C VAL A 54 -6.10 -0.77 -12.49
N ASP A 55 -7.07 -1.44 -11.87
CA ASP A 55 -8.43 -0.94 -11.77
C ASP A 55 -8.44 0.21 -10.74
N PRO A 56 -8.76 1.46 -11.15
CA PRO A 56 -8.64 2.62 -10.26
C PRO A 56 -9.62 2.58 -9.09
N ALA A 57 -10.80 1.97 -9.25
CA ALA A 57 -11.80 1.92 -8.19
C ALA A 57 -11.43 0.90 -7.11
N LEU A 58 -11.07 -0.32 -7.53
CA LEU A 58 -10.62 -1.37 -6.62
C LEU A 58 -9.30 -0.98 -5.94
N TYR A 59 -8.37 -0.39 -6.69
CA TYR A 59 -7.09 0.05 -6.13
C TYR A 59 -7.24 1.17 -5.11
N ALA A 60 -8.17 2.10 -5.34
CA ALA A 60 -8.48 3.16 -4.38
C ALA A 60 -9.02 2.61 -3.05
N GLU A 61 -9.94 1.65 -3.12
CA GLU A 61 -10.49 0.99 -1.93
C GLU A 61 -9.41 0.22 -1.17
N PHE A 62 -8.63 -0.60 -1.88
CA PHE A 62 -7.52 -1.35 -1.31
C PHE A 62 -6.50 -0.44 -0.62
N ALA A 63 -6.04 0.62 -1.30
CA ALA A 63 -5.03 1.53 -0.76
C ALA A 63 -5.53 2.27 0.49
N ARG A 64 -6.79 2.71 0.51
CA ARG A 64 -7.40 3.36 1.69
C ARG A 64 -7.49 2.40 2.87
N SER A 65 -8.00 1.18 2.63
CA SER A 65 -8.11 0.14 3.65
C SER A 65 -6.75 -0.24 4.22
N LEU A 66 -5.73 -0.35 3.37
CA LEU A 66 -4.36 -0.64 3.77
C LEU A 66 -3.75 0.46 4.65
N VAL A 67 -3.92 1.74 4.28
CA VAL A 67 -3.44 2.87 5.10
C VAL A 67 -4.14 2.89 6.45
N VAL A 68 -5.46 2.66 6.49
CA VAL A 68 -6.22 2.59 7.74
C VAL A 68 -5.74 1.42 8.61
N TRP A 69 -5.53 0.24 8.03
CA TRP A 69 -4.99 -0.93 8.73
C TRP A 69 -3.60 -0.63 9.33
N HIS A 70 -2.69 -0.05 8.52
CA HIS A 70 -1.33 0.28 8.95
C HIS A 70 -1.30 1.34 10.06
N CYS A 71 -2.15 2.37 9.98
CA CYS A 71 -2.19 3.42 11.01
C CYS A 71 -2.90 2.98 12.30
N ARG A 72 -3.76 1.95 12.24
CA ARG A 72 -4.46 1.41 13.42
C ARG A 72 -3.57 0.48 14.24
N THR A 73 -2.66 -0.26 13.60
CA THR A 73 -1.70 -1.06 14.35
C THR A 73 -0.71 -0.14 15.06
N GLY A 74 -0.44 -0.43 16.34
CA GLY A 74 0.72 0.14 17.03
C GLY A 74 1.73 -0.92 17.41
N HIS A 75 1.69 -2.05 16.70
CA HIS A 75 2.70 -3.09 16.83
C HIS A 75 3.90 -2.72 15.95
N SER A 76 5.03 -2.38 16.57
CA SER A 76 6.24 -1.87 15.91
C SER A 76 6.78 -2.81 14.83
N VAL A 77 6.72 -4.13 15.07
CA VAL A 77 7.14 -5.13 14.08
C VAL A 77 6.24 -5.13 12.85
N ILE A 78 4.92 -5.07 13.01
CA ILE A 78 3.97 -5.04 11.89
C ILE A 78 4.18 -3.75 11.08
N LEU A 79 4.34 -2.62 11.77
CA LEU A 79 4.66 -1.35 11.12
C LEU A 79 5.94 -1.46 10.28
N ALA A 80 7.03 -1.98 10.85
CA ALA A 80 8.30 -2.12 10.14
C ALA A 80 8.22 -3.08 8.94
N LEU A 81 7.50 -4.20 9.08
CA LEU A 81 7.35 -5.19 8.00
C LEU A 81 6.49 -4.66 6.84
N SER A 82 5.50 -3.81 7.14
CA SER A 82 4.54 -3.32 6.14
C SER A 82 4.90 -1.96 5.55
N GLU A 83 5.73 -1.15 6.19
CA GLU A 83 6.01 0.24 5.82
C GLU A 83 6.39 0.42 4.34
N GLY A 84 7.34 -0.39 3.84
CA GLY A 84 7.80 -0.30 2.46
C GLY A 84 6.69 -0.59 1.44
N PHE A 85 5.84 -1.58 1.72
CA PHE A 85 4.71 -1.92 0.86
C PHE A 85 3.65 -0.83 0.88
N VAL A 86 3.20 -0.40 2.06
CA VAL A 86 2.16 0.62 2.22
C VAL A 86 2.59 1.94 1.57
N ALA A 87 3.87 2.32 1.73
CA ALA A 87 4.42 3.51 1.08
C ALA A 87 4.46 3.39 -0.44
N THR A 88 4.79 2.22 -0.99
CA THR A 88 4.80 1.98 -2.44
C THR A 88 3.39 1.99 -3.02
N THR A 89 2.43 1.37 -2.33
CA THR A 89 1.01 1.38 -2.71
C THR A 89 0.45 2.80 -2.71
N LEU A 90 0.76 3.60 -1.69
CA LEU A 90 0.34 4.99 -1.62
C LEU A 90 0.97 5.85 -2.73
N ALA A 91 2.25 5.64 -3.04
CA ALA A 91 2.92 6.32 -4.14
C ALA A 91 2.27 5.98 -5.50
N LEU A 92 1.96 4.70 -5.76
CA LEU A 92 1.28 4.28 -6.97
C LEU A 92 -0.13 4.89 -7.07
N ALA A 93 -0.85 4.99 -5.95
CA ALA A 93 -2.16 5.65 -5.91
C ALA A 93 -2.07 7.14 -6.24
N TRP A 94 -1.07 7.86 -5.74
CA TRP A 94 -0.85 9.27 -6.12
C TRP A 94 -0.57 9.43 -7.60
N ARG A 95 0.22 8.51 -8.18
CA ARG A 95 0.51 8.51 -9.62
C ARG A 95 -0.72 8.25 -10.46
N ALA A 96 -1.64 7.43 -9.95
CA ALA A 96 -2.95 7.16 -10.54
C ALA A 96 -3.95 8.33 -10.39
N GLY A 97 -3.56 9.44 -9.75
CA GLY A 97 -4.48 10.54 -9.43
C GLY A 97 -5.52 10.18 -8.37
N ILE A 98 -5.28 9.11 -7.60
CA ILE A 98 -6.20 8.64 -6.56
C ILE A 98 -5.88 9.33 -5.25
N GLU A 99 -6.86 10.06 -4.72
CA GLU A 99 -6.78 10.61 -3.37
C GLU A 99 -7.04 9.51 -2.32
N VAL A 100 -5.97 9.10 -1.66
CA VAL A 100 -5.99 8.25 -0.48
C VAL A 100 -5.86 9.16 0.74
N GLY A 101 -7.01 9.45 1.37
CA GLY A 101 -7.05 10.20 2.62
C GLY A 101 -6.29 9.43 3.70
N ILE A 102 -5.17 9.97 4.16
CA ILE A 102 -4.48 9.42 5.33
C ILE A 102 -5.28 9.89 6.54
N PRO A 103 -5.81 8.97 7.38
CA PRO A 103 -6.74 9.35 8.43
C PRO A 103 -6.11 10.38 9.37
N GLU A 104 -6.78 11.52 9.51
CA GLU A 104 -6.52 12.45 10.61
C GLU A 104 -7.05 11.78 11.88
N LEU A 105 -6.16 11.10 12.59
CA LEU A 105 -6.53 10.38 13.80
C LEU A 105 -6.66 11.37 14.94
N ASP A 106 -7.87 11.88 15.13
CA ASP A 106 -8.32 12.35 16.43
C ASP A 106 -8.20 11.19 17.42
N SER A 107 -7.50 11.45 18.53
CA SER A 107 -7.23 10.54 19.62
C SER A 107 -8.54 10.00 20.24
N GLY A 108 -9.09 8.89 19.73
CA GLY A 108 -10.26 8.31 20.36
C GLY A 108 -10.91 7.04 19.78
N HIS A 109 -10.56 6.56 18.58
CA HIS A 109 -11.30 5.41 18.02
C HIS A 109 -10.65 4.06 18.33
N VAL A 110 -11.09 3.41 19.41
CA VAL A 110 -10.86 1.98 19.65
C VAL A 110 -11.91 1.20 18.87
N CYS A 111 -11.58 0.74 17.66
CA CYS A 111 -12.42 -0.22 16.94
C CYS A 111 -12.28 -1.60 17.59
N GLY A 112 -13.40 -2.14 18.08
CA GLY A 112 -13.52 -3.47 18.66
C GLY A 112 -13.30 -4.57 17.62
N GLY A 113 -12.03 -4.94 17.42
CA GLY A 113 -11.64 -6.28 16.99
C GLY A 113 -11.00 -6.99 18.17
N VAL A 114 -11.05 -8.33 18.19
CA VAL A 114 -10.26 -9.14 19.12
C VAL A 114 -8.82 -8.62 19.06
N GLN A 115 -8.28 -8.18 20.19
CA GLN A 115 -6.91 -7.70 20.32
C GLN A 115 -5.93 -8.87 20.08
N ARG A 116 -5.78 -9.30 18.82
CA ARG A 116 -4.90 -10.42 18.44
C ARG A 116 -3.43 -10.00 18.37
N ASP A 117 -3.18 -8.71 18.13
CA ASP A 117 -1.83 -8.17 17.88
C ASP A 117 -1.41 -7.16 18.96
N VAL A 118 -1.61 -7.52 20.23
CA VAL A 118 -1.14 -6.70 21.36
C VAL A 118 0.38 -6.85 21.48
N GLN A 119 1.10 -5.75 21.26
CA GLN A 119 2.52 -5.72 21.55
C GLN A 119 2.74 -5.75 23.07
N VAL A 120 3.58 -6.68 23.53
CA VAL A 120 4.04 -6.74 24.92
C VAL A 120 4.84 -5.46 25.24
N PRO A 121 4.63 -4.84 26.42
CA PRO A 121 5.36 -3.63 26.80
C PRO A 121 6.87 -3.87 26.79
N GLY A 122 7.61 -3.07 26.04
CA GLY A 122 9.07 -3.17 25.93
C GLY A 122 9.73 -2.00 25.21
N SER A 123 8.97 -1.29 24.36
CA SER A 123 9.37 -0.03 23.71
C SER A 123 8.17 0.94 23.70
N PRO A 124 8.40 2.27 23.62
CA PRO A 124 7.32 3.23 23.47
C PRO A 124 6.53 2.92 22.20
N ARG A 125 5.21 2.75 22.34
CA ARG A 125 4.31 2.56 21.19
C ARG A 125 4.36 3.84 20.35
N PRO A 126 4.60 3.75 19.02
CA PRO A 126 4.56 4.92 18.16
C PRO A 126 3.15 5.51 18.17
N THR A 127 3.06 6.84 18.20
CA THR A 127 1.76 7.53 18.13
C THR A 127 1.21 7.44 16.70
N ALA A 128 -0.11 7.40 16.58
CA ALA A 128 -0.77 7.38 15.27
C ALA A 128 -0.32 8.53 14.36
N ALA A 129 -0.19 9.75 14.91
CA ALA A 129 0.29 10.92 14.18
C ALA A 129 1.74 10.77 13.66
N ALA A 130 2.62 10.14 14.46
CA ALA A 130 3.98 9.85 14.03
C ALA A 130 4.01 8.82 12.90
N VAL A 131 3.18 7.76 12.99
CA VAL A 131 3.04 6.74 11.93
C VAL A 131 2.55 7.37 10.62
N VAL A 132 1.51 8.21 10.68
CA VAL A 132 0.96 8.93 9.52
C VAL A 132 2.03 9.82 8.85
N THR A 133 2.80 10.56 9.65
CA THR A 133 3.84 11.45 9.15
C THR A 133 4.99 10.69 8.51
N ALA A 134 5.43 9.60 9.14
CA ALA A 134 6.46 8.71 8.63
C ALA A 134 6.03 8.08 7.30
N LEU A 135 4.82 7.52 7.25
CA LEU A 135 4.27 6.90 6.04
C LEU A 135 4.19 7.88 4.87
N ARG A 136 3.69 9.10 5.10
CA ARG A 136 3.60 10.13 4.05
C ARG A 136 4.99 10.51 3.53
N THR A 137 5.97 10.62 4.41
CA THR A 137 7.36 10.93 4.05
C THR A 137 7.93 9.79 3.20
N ARG A 138 7.73 8.54 3.63
CA ARG A 138 8.21 7.36 2.93
C ARG A 138 7.58 7.19 1.54
N ALA A 139 6.27 7.44 1.42
CA ALA A 139 5.58 7.38 0.13
C ALA A 139 6.13 8.41 -0.87
N ARG A 140 6.49 9.62 -0.42
CA ARG A 140 7.15 10.63 -1.28
C ARG A 140 8.55 10.23 -1.72
N GLU A 141 9.26 9.47 -0.90
CA GLU A 141 10.55 8.89 -1.29
C GLU A 141 10.39 7.79 -2.34
N MET A 142 9.37 6.93 -2.17
CA MET A 142 9.05 5.88 -3.14
C MET A 142 8.63 6.50 -4.48
N ASP A 143 7.74 7.49 -4.47
CA ASP A 143 7.32 8.19 -5.68
C ASP A 143 8.52 8.79 -6.43
N ARG A 144 9.48 9.43 -5.76
CA ARG A 144 10.68 9.94 -6.45
C ARG A 144 11.59 8.84 -7.02
N SER A 145 11.54 7.64 -6.45
CA SER A 145 12.40 6.51 -6.82
C SER A 145 11.79 5.58 -7.86
N MET A 146 10.47 5.63 -8.06
CA MET A 146 9.75 4.79 -9.01
C MET A 146 9.89 5.36 -10.44
N ALA A 147 10.44 4.59 -11.38
CA ALA A 147 10.48 5.00 -12.79
C ALA A 147 9.06 5.02 -13.40
N ARG A 148 8.84 5.83 -14.44
CA ARG A 148 7.65 5.75 -15.30
C ARG A 148 8.08 5.18 -16.66
#